data_AF-A0A7S0R9M0-F1
#
_entry.id   AF-A0A7S0R9M0-F1
#
_cell.length_a   1.000
_cell.length_b   1.000
_cell.length_c   1.000
_cell.angle_alpha   90.00
_cell.angle_beta   90.00
_cell.angle_gamma   90.00
#
_symmetry.space_group_name_H-M   'P 1'
#
loop_
_entity.id
_entity.type
_entity.pdbx_description
1 polymer ?
#
loop_
_entity_poly.entity_id
_entity_poly.type
_entity_poly.pdbx_seq_one_letter_code
_entity_poly.pdbx_strand_id
1 'polypeptide(L)'
;KFLETYGYINFGVAPALRYLPPPPDAEKKSTVVIIGAGLAGLAAARQLLNFGHKVVVLEGRKRPGGRVYTKNMAGPNGAGQAAADLGGSVISGIDGNPLAILAKQMRL
;
A
#
# COMPACT_ATOMS: atom_id res chain seq x y z
N LYS A 1 20.32 4.83 3.57
CA LYS A 1 20.24 4.15 2.26
C LYS A 1 19.77 2.70 2.43
N PHE A 2 20.56 1.75 2.97
CA PHE A 2 20.18 0.33 3.09
C PHE A 2 18.79 0.07 3.72
N LEU A 3 18.55 0.49 4.97
CA LEU A 3 17.31 0.17 5.69
C LEU A 3 16.04 0.67 4.97
N GLU A 4 16.16 1.78 4.26
CA GLU A 4 15.07 2.39 3.51
C GLU A 4 14.86 1.68 2.16
N THR A 5 15.95 1.43 1.41
CA THR A 5 15.90 0.72 0.12
C THR A 5 15.27 -0.66 0.25
N TYR A 6 15.58 -1.38 1.34
CA TYR A 6 15.03 -2.72 1.61
C TYR A 6 13.73 -2.71 2.41
N GLY A 7 13.17 -1.53 2.73
CA GLY A 7 11.86 -1.42 3.37
C GLY A 7 11.81 -1.86 4.83
N TYR A 8 12.93 -1.86 5.56
CA TYR A 8 12.94 -2.07 7.01
C TYR A 8 12.41 -0.84 7.77
N ILE A 9 12.59 0.35 7.20
CA ILE A 9 12.05 1.62 7.70
C ILE A 9 11.37 2.39 6.55
N ASN A 10 10.66 3.47 6.89
CA ASN A 10 10.05 4.39 5.91
C ASN A 10 9.10 3.71 4.90
N PHE A 11 8.49 2.59 5.27
CA PHE A 11 7.50 1.86 4.45
C PHE A 11 6.08 1.99 5.04
N GLY A 12 5.11 1.40 4.33
CA GLY A 12 3.70 1.42 4.73
C GLY A 12 3.00 2.66 4.20
N VAL A 13 1.99 3.16 4.90
CA VAL A 13 1.14 4.31 4.50
C VAL A 13 1.49 5.62 5.21
N ALA A 14 2.60 5.68 5.96
CA ALA A 14 3.08 6.92 6.56
C ALA A 14 3.26 8.02 5.49
N PRO A 15 2.95 9.30 5.81
CA PRO A 15 3.15 10.41 4.90
C PRO A 15 4.60 10.48 4.42
N ALA A 16 4.80 10.75 3.12
CA ALA A 16 6.14 11.03 2.63
C ALA A 16 6.69 12.28 3.34
N LEU A 17 7.88 12.15 3.94
CA LEU A 17 8.59 13.29 4.51
C LEU A 17 8.93 14.25 3.35
N ARG A 18 8.18 15.34 3.23
CA ARG A 18 8.32 16.35 2.16
C ARG A 18 9.69 17.06 2.15
N TYR A 19 10.55 16.81 3.13
CA TYR A 19 11.74 17.63 3.41
C TYR A 19 13.08 16.93 3.20
N LEU A 20 13.14 15.76 2.56
CA LEU A 20 14.45 15.18 2.23
C LEU A 20 14.88 15.64 0.84
N PRO A 21 15.92 16.50 0.72
CA PRO A 21 16.54 16.74 -0.58
C PRO A 21 16.99 15.40 -1.16
N PRO A 22 16.90 15.21 -2.49
CA PRO A 22 17.34 13.98 -3.11
C PRO A 22 18.81 13.74 -2.70
N PRO A 23 19.16 12.50 -2.29
CA PRO A 23 20.52 12.21 -1.89
C PRO A 23 21.52 12.60 -3.01
N PRO A 24 22.75 13.01 -2.67
CA PRO A 24 23.73 13.52 -3.64
C PRO A 24 23.99 12.59 -4.84
N ASP A 25 23.84 11.29 -4.62
CA ASP A 25 23.99 10.20 -5.60
C ASP A 25 22.62 9.55 -5.90
N ALA A 26 21.59 10.40 -6.07
CA ALA A 26 20.29 9.98 -6.55
C ALA A 26 20.43 9.29 -7.91
N GLU A 27 20.19 7.98 -7.93
CA GLU A 27 20.17 7.19 -9.15
C GLU A 27 19.20 7.79 -10.19
N LYS A 28 19.48 7.55 -11.48
CA LYS A 28 18.61 8.00 -12.57
C LYS A 28 17.18 7.55 -12.30
N LYS A 29 16.28 8.52 -12.22
CA LYS A 29 14.84 8.29 -12.03
C LYS A 29 14.27 7.59 -13.28
N SER A 30 14.02 6.29 -13.16
CA SER A 30 13.36 5.50 -14.20
C SER A 30 11.85 5.62 -14.17
N THR A 31 11.21 5.31 -15.30
CA THR A 31 9.76 5.05 -15.37
C THR A 31 9.53 3.56 -15.20
N VAL A 32 8.69 3.17 -14.24
CA VAL A 32 8.39 1.78 -13.90
C VAL A 32 6.92 1.50 -14.14
N VAL A 33 6.63 0.41 -14.84
CA VAL A 33 5.26 -0.10 -15.03
C VAL A 33 5.06 -1.31 -14.13
N ILE A 34 4.00 -1.31 -13.33
CA ILE A 34 3.62 -2.40 -12.43
C ILE A 34 2.32 -3.01 -12.94
N ILE A 35 2.30 -4.31 -13.12
CA ILE A 35 1.11 -5.05 -13.54
C ILE A 35 0.43 -5.66 -12.31
N GLY A 36 -0.79 -5.22 -12.02
CA GLY A 36 -1.62 -5.62 -10.89
C GLY A 36 -1.63 -4.59 -9.75
N ALA A 37 -2.80 -4.10 -9.38
CA ALA A 37 -3.06 -3.22 -8.24
C ALA A 37 -3.56 -4.01 -7.00
N GLY A 38 -2.97 -5.20 -6.77
CA GLY A 38 -3.11 -5.92 -5.50
C GLY A 38 -2.18 -5.37 -4.41
N LEU A 39 -2.22 -5.97 -3.21
CA LEU A 39 -1.38 -5.54 -2.07
C LEU A 39 0.12 -5.45 -2.43
N ALA A 40 0.66 -6.45 -3.14
CA ALA A 40 2.07 -6.47 -3.56
C ALA A 40 2.40 -5.35 -4.55
N GLY A 41 1.59 -5.17 -5.59
CA GLY A 41 1.81 -4.14 -6.61
C GLY A 41 1.67 -2.73 -6.06
N LEU A 42 0.69 -2.49 -5.19
CA LEU A 42 0.51 -1.19 -4.53
C LEU A 42 1.64 -0.90 -3.53
N ALA A 43 2.13 -1.90 -2.80
CA ALA A 43 3.28 -1.74 -1.91
C ALA A 43 4.56 -1.37 -2.70
N ALA A 44 4.84 -2.07 -3.79
CA ALA A 44 5.96 -1.75 -4.68
C ALA A 44 5.82 -0.36 -5.30
N ALA A 45 4.62 -0.01 -5.80
CA ALA A 45 4.34 1.28 -6.38
C ALA A 45 4.64 2.42 -5.40
N ARG A 46 4.18 2.26 -4.16
CA ARG A 46 4.38 3.26 -3.12
C ARG A 46 5.86 3.45 -2.76
N GLN A 47 6.62 2.37 -2.62
CA GLN A 47 8.06 2.47 -2.34
C GLN A 47 8.82 3.12 -3.49
N LEU A 48 8.54 2.74 -4.74
CA LEU A 48 9.19 3.33 -5.90
C LEU A 48 8.83 4.82 -6.07
N LEU A 49 7.60 5.23 -5.76
CA LEU A 49 7.22 6.63 -5.71
C LEU A 49 7.99 7.39 -4.62
N ASN A 50 8.16 6.80 -3.43
CA ASN A 50 8.95 7.40 -2.35
C ASN A 50 10.42 7.56 -2.72
N PHE A 51 10.99 6.65 -3.51
CA PHE A 51 12.34 6.78 -4.07
C PHE A 51 12.42 7.79 -5.23
N GLY A 52 11.30 8.36 -5.65
CA GLY A 52 11.23 9.40 -6.67
C GLY A 52 11.15 8.89 -8.11
N HIS A 53 10.85 7.61 -8.32
CA HIS A 53 10.58 7.06 -9.66
C HIS A 53 9.21 7.49 -10.18
N LYS A 54 9.05 7.53 -11.51
CA LYS A 54 7.74 7.65 -12.14
C LYS A 54 7.11 6.26 -12.21
N VAL A 55 5.95 6.07 -11.61
CA VAL A 55 5.29 4.76 -11.55
C VAL A 55 3.95 4.79 -12.26
N VAL A 56 3.67 3.76 -13.07
CA VAL A 56 2.37 3.50 -13.70
C VAL A 56 1.90 2.13 -13.24
N VAL A 57 0.68 2.01 -12.73
CA VAL A 57 0.09 0.73 -12.30
C VAL A 57 -1.05 0.37 -13.26
N LEU A 58 -1.01 -0.85 -13.81
CA LEU A 58 -2.04 -1.40 -14.70
C LEU A 58 -2.79 -2.51 -14.00
N GLU A 59 -4.11 -2.37 -13.81
CA GLU A 59 -4.95 -3.38 -13.17
C GLU A 59 -5.97 -3.94 -14.18
N GLY A 60 -6.09 -5.26 -14.23
CA GLY A 60 -7.00 -5.94 -15.16
C GLY A 60 -8.47 -5.85 -14.74
N ARG A 61 -8.75 -5.60 -13.46
CA ARG A 61 -10.11 -5.45 -12.92
C ARG A 61 -10.54 -3.99 -12.89
N LYS A 62 -11.85 -3.79 -12.73
CA LYS A 62 -12.45 -2.46 -12.49
C LYS A 62 -12.19 -1.89 -11.09
N ARG A 63 -11.41 -2.58 -10.26
CA ARG A 63 -11.11 -2.18 -8.87
C ARG A 63 -9.69 -2.60 -8.46
N PRO A 64 -9.03 -1.84 -7.59
CA PRO A 64 -7.80 -2.28 -6.93
C PRO A 64 -8.07 -3.29 -5.82
N GLY A 65 -7.01 -3.72 -5.14
CA GLY A 65 -7.03 -4.63 -3.98
C GLY A 65 -6.77 -6.09 -4.34
N GLY A 66 -7.06 -6.50 -5.58
CA GLY A 66 -6.87 -7.87 -6.04
C GLY A 66 -7.66 -8.88 -5.19
N ARG A 67 -6.94 -9.68 -4.39
CA ARG A 67 -7.50 -10.67 -3.43
C ARG A 67 -7.95 -10.05 -2.10
N VAL A 68 -7.67 -8.77 -1.85
CA VAL A 68 -8.31 -8.02 -0.77
C VAL A 68 -9.56 -7.37 -1.36
N TYR A 69 -10.72 -7.70 -0.81
CA TYR A 69 -11.99 -7.20 -1.31
C TYR A 69 -13.03 -7.11 -0.20
N THR A 70 -13.39 -5.88 0.15
CA THR A 70 -14.45 -5.58 1.10
C THR A 70 -15.71 -5.19 0.34
N LYS A 71 -16.83 -5.84 0.64
CA LYS A 71 -18.15 -5.50 0.11
C LYS A 71 -18.95 -4.79 1.19
N ASN A 72 -19.24 -3.51 0.94
CA ASN A 72 -20.12 -2.72 1.79
C ASN A 72 -21.58 -3.06 1.46
N MET A 73 -22.41 -3.18 2.49
CA MET A 73 -23.82 -3.52 2.40
C MET A 73 -24.60 -2.53 3.27
N ALA A 74 -25.64 -1.93 2.70
CA ALA A 74 -26.58 -1.08 3.42
C ALA A 74 -27.79 -1.91 3.84
N GLY A 75 -28.30 -1.69 5.05
CA GLY A 75 -29.55 -2.30 5.47
C GLY A 75 -30.77 -1.69 4.76
N PRO A 76 -31.94 -2.35 4.85
CA PRO A 76 -33.18 -1.85 4.28
C PRO A 76 -33.47 -0.43 4.76
N ASN A 77 -33.94 0.44 3.86
CA ASN A 77 -34.25 1.85 4.16
C ASN A 77 -33.09 2.65 4.79
N GLY A 78 -31.84 2.25 4.54
CA GLY A 78 -30.66 2.91 5.13
C GLY A 78 -30.41 2.56 6.60
N ALA A 79 -31.14 1.58 7.16
CA ALA A 79 -30.96 1.14 8.53
C ALA A 79 -29.68 0.30 8.67
N GLY A 80 -28.56 0.96 8.97
CA GLY A 80 -27.28 0.33 9.27
C GLY A 80 -26.37 0.13 8.05
N GLN A 81 -25.07 0.08 8.34
CA GLN A 81 -24.02 -0.22 7.38
C GLN A 81 -23.23 -1.43 7.89
N ALA A 82 -22.99 -2.39 7.01
CA ALA A 82 -22.15 -3.53 7.27
C ALA A 82 -21.09 -3.64 6.17
N ALA A 83 -19.95 -4.24 6.50
CA ALA A 83 -18.91 -4.58 5.55
C ALA A 83 -18.57 -6.06 5.72
N ALA A 84 -18.43 -6.77 4.61
CA ALA A 84 -17.99 -8.16 4.60
C ALA A 84 -16.78 -8.31 3.69
N ASP A 85 -15.73 -8.94 4.20
CA ASP A 85 -14.55 -9.26 3.40
C ASP A 85 -14.76 -10.56 2.64
N LEU A 86 -14.62 -10.47 1.32
CA LEU A 86 -14.72 -11.59 0.38
C LEU A 86 -13.33 -12.10 -0.04
N GLY A 87 -12.32 -11.78 0.77
CA GLY A 87 -10.91 -11.98 0.46
C GLY A 87 -10.05 -12.03 1.72
N GLY A 88 -8.81 -11.54 1.65
CA GLY A 88 -7.93 -11.50 2.82
C GLY A 88 -8.49 -10.60 3.93
N SER A 89 -8.82 -11.20 5.08
CA SER A 89 -9.47 -10.55 6.23
C SER A 89 -8.81 -10.84 7.59
N VAL A 90 -7.87 -11.79 7.64
CA VAL A 90 -7.22 -12.22 8.88
C VAL A 90 -5.72 -11.94 8.81
N ILE A 91 -5.18 -11.36 9.88
CA ILE A 91 -3.75 -11.17 10.08
C ILE A 91 -3.25 -12.26 11.03
N SER A 92 -2.43 -13.18 10.51
CA SER A 92 -1.87 -14.28 11.30
C SER A 92 -0.61 -13.81 12.05
N GLY A 93 -0.79 -13.39 13.31
CA GLY A 93 0.29 -12.91 14.16
C GLY A 93 0.71 -11.47 13.84
N ILE A 94 1.09 -10.72 14.88
CA ILE A 94 1.44 -9.29 14.78
C ILE A 94 2.93 -9.02 14.93
N ASP A 95 3.67 -9.93 15.56
CA ASP A 95 5.11 -9.77 15.78
C ASP A 95 5.88 -9.91 14.47
N GLY A 96 6.60 -8.86 14.08
CA GLY A 96 7.32 -8.79 12.81
C GLY A 96 6.41 -8.67 11.58
N ASN A 97 5.09 -8.54 11.74
CA ASN A 97 4.17 -8.46 10.62
C ASN A 97 4.09 -7.02 10.07
N PRO A 98 4.40 -6.78 8.78
CA PRO A 98 4.29 -5.43 8.20
C PRO A 98 2.87 -4.87 8.23
N LEU A 99 1.83 -5.74 8.26
CA LEU A 99 0.44 -5.31 8.37
C LEU A 99 0.12 -4.71 9.75
N ALA A 100 0.82 -5.12 10.82
CA ALA A 100 0.66 -4.49 12.14
C ALA A 100 1.17 -3.05 12.14
N ILE A 101 2.27 -2.77 11.41
CA ILE A 101 2.78 -1.41 11.23
C ILE A 101 1.78 -0.56 10.44
N LEU A 102 1.20 -1.11 9.37
CA LEU A 102 0.16 -0.44 8.58
C LEU A 102 -1.08 -0.12 9.43
N ALA A 103 -1.56 -1.07 10.24
CA ALA A 103 -2.67 -0.85 11.16
C ALA A 103 -2.39 0.32 12.12
N LYS A 104 -1.19 0.34 12.73
CA LYS A 104 -0.76 1.44 13.60
C LYS A 104 -0.70 2.78 12.87
N GLN A 105 -0.20 2.81 11.64
CA GLN A 105 -0.13 4.04 10.82
C GLN A 105 -1.51 4.55 10.43
N MET A 106 -2.47 3.66 10.21
CA MET A 106 -3.86 3.97 9.86
C MET A 106 -4.75 4.25 11.08
N ARG A 107 -4.21 4.06 12.29
CA ARG A 107 -4.94 4.18 13.56
C ARG A 107 -6.15 3.21 13.62
N LEU A 108 -5.93 1.99 13.12
CA LEU A 108 -6.86 0.86 13.25
C LEU A 108 -6.66 0.13 14.57
#